data_AF-A0A4Y2U529-F1
#
_entry.id   AF-A0A4Y2U529-F1
#
_cell.length_a   1.000
_cell.length_b   1.000
_cell.length_c   1.000
_cell.angle_alpha   90.00
_cell.angle_beta   90.00
_cell.angle_gamma   90.00
#
_symmetry.space_group_name_H-M   'P 1'
#
loop_
_entity.id
_entity.type
_entity.pdbx_description
1 polymer ?
#
loop_
_entity_poly.entity_id
_entity_poly.type
_entity_poly.pdbx_seq_one_letter_code
_entity_poly.pdbx_strand_id
1 'polypeptide(L)'
;MGQEHAKPDTVGPAVWGGRLEDGTERSSKGRAQGFRLKMTVVLVQNGTHFTVLVKNSDSTPRKLQAGVPQGGILAPIIFVLYMNDIPQVRNIMISLYADDTAILSQGKTPDKAIVPLQNYIKNLEAWLVRWKIKLNVDKTEAILFNKKNDDWPKVKVYGTPIEWKKEVKYLGVVLDKQLNFRAHTSLIKEKYNKAFRAQYSLICRNSSLNLNNKVLIYLAYLRPILTYASPIWACTARSNLRSIQVLENKTLRMIANARWYHRNIDVRNALNVPSLQQFIQKLAKIFYGKLPDINNPEITKIPVYDHNDKQNRKRPRMTISL
;
A
#
# COMPACT_ATOMS: atom_id res chain seq x y z
N MET A 1 30.48 43.30 35.52
CA MET A 1 29.16 42.81 35.97
C MET A 1 28.19 43.09 34.84
N GLY A 2 27.99 42.13 33.96
CA GLY A 2 27.15 42.26 32.77
C GLY A 2 26.86 40.86 32.26
N GLN A 3 25.69 40.33 32.62
CA GLN A 3 25.19 39.05 32.14
C GLN A 3 24.43 39.30 30.84
N GLU A 4 24.90 38.65 29.78
CA GLU A 4 24.27 38.61 28.47
C GLU A 4 23.28 37.44 28.46
N HIS A 5 21.98 37.75 28.44
CA HIS A 5 20.90 36.77 28.33
C HIS A 5 20.76 36.30 26.87
N ALA A 6 21.10 35.04 26.61
CA ALA A 6 20.81 34.38 25.34
C ALA A 6 19.29 34.12 25.20
N LYS A 7 18.69 34.62 24.11
CA LYS A 7 17.32 34.32 23.69
C LYS A 7 17.20 32.86 23.24
N PRO A 8 16.08 32.15 23.51
CA PRO A 8 15.85 30.83 22.95
C PRO A 8 15.45 30.93 21.46
N ASP A 9 16.07 30.09 20.64
CA ASP A 9 15.79 29.92 19.22
C ASP A 9 14.34 29.47 18.97
N THR A 10 13.52 30.36 18.40
CA THR A 10 12.20 30.02 17.88
C THR A 10 12.32 29.20 16.60
N VAL A 11 12.08 27.89 16.71
CA VAL A 11 11.87 26.98 15.57
C VAL A 11 10.57 27.40 14.86
N GLY A 12 10.67 27.80 13.59
CA GLY A 12 9.53 28.23 12.78
C GLY A 12 8.53 27.09 12.49
N PRO A 13 7.24 27.39 12.25
CA PRO A 13 6.22 26.39 12.02
C PRO A 13 6.47 25.62 10.71
N ALA A 14 6.38 24.29 10.78
CA ALA A 14 6.49 23.42 9.61
C ALA A 14 5.18 23.45 8.80
N VAL A 15 5.28 23.84 7.53
CA VAL A 15 4.16 23.92 6.58
C VAL A 15 4.02 22.57 5.86
N TRP A 16 2.87 21.91 6.01
CA TRP A 16 2.59 20.62 5.36
C TRP A 16 1.33 20.71 4.48
N GLY A 17 1.49 20.47 3.18
CA GLY A 17 0.39 20.50 2.21
C GLY A 17 -0.21 19.12 1.97
N GLY A 18 -1.45 18.90 2.41
CA GLY A 18 -2.28 17.75 2.04
C GLY A 18 -3.20 18.07 0.86
N ARG A 19 -3.21 17.24 -0.19
CA ARG A 19 -4.11 17.38 -1.35
C ARG A 19 -5.39 16.57 -1.12
N LEU A 20 -6.53 17.24 -0.95
CA LEU A 20 -7.85 16.63 -1.07
C LEU A 20 -8.28 16.66 -2.55
N GLU A 21 -8.55 15.50 -3.13
CA GLU A 21 -9.16 15.38 -4.46
C GLU A 21 -10.66 15.06 -4.30
N ASP A 22 -11.52 16.05 -4.55
CA ASP A 22 -12.96 15.82 -4.69
C ASP A 22 -13.28 15.45 -6.15
N GLY A 23 -13.81 14.25 -6.33
CA GLY A 23 -14.40 13.78 -7.57
C GLY A 23 -15.76 14.44 -7.80
N THR A 24 -16.03 14.88 -9.02
CA THR A 24 -17.38 15.23 -9.47
C THR A 24 -17.60 14.70 -10.87
N GLU A 25 -18.61 13.84 -11.00
CA GLU A 25 -19.12 13.30 -12.26
C GLU A 25 -19.66 14.40 -13.17
N ARG A 26 -19.54 14.17 -14.48
CA ARG A 26 -20.11 15.00 -15.54
C ARG A 26 -21.58 14.64 -15.76
N SER A 27 -22.45 15.64 -15.80
CA SER A 27 -23.61 15.62 -16.70
C SER A 27 -23.84 17.02 -17.29
N SER A 28 -24.55 17.00 -18.41
CA SER A 28 -24.55 17.86 -19.59
C SER A 28 -25.07 19.30 -19.49
N LYS A 29 -24.57 20.11 -20.44
CA LYS A 29 -25.12 21.35 -21.06
C LYS A 29 -25.07 22.66 -20.24
N GLY A 30 -24.30 23.62 -20.77
CA GLY A 30 -24.39 25.04 -20.44
C GLY A 30 -23.02 25.72 -20.35
N ARG A 31 -22.70 26.62 -21.29
CA ARG A 31 -21.50 27.47 -21.24
C ARG A 31 -21.56 28.37 -19.99
N ALA A 32 -20.70 28.10 -19.01
CA ALA A 32 -20.26 29.06 -18.02
C ALA A 32 -18.74 28.88 -17.84
N GLN A 33 -17.96 29.90 -18.20
CA GLN A 33 -16.55 29.99 -17.83
C GLN A 33 -16.49 30.25 -16.31
N GLY A 34 -16.60 29.19 -15.52
CA GLY A 34 -16.37 29.23 -14.09
C GLY A 34 -14.87 29.26 -13.81
N PHE A 35 -14.36 30.38 -13.32
CA PHE A 35 -13.04 30.43 -12.69
C PHE A 35 -13.04 29.48 -11.50
N ARG A 36 -12.42 28.31 -11.66
CA ARG A 36 -12.26 27.32 -10.60
C ARG A 36 -11.16 27.82 -9.65
N LEU A 37 -11.56 28.57 -8.62
CA LEU A 37 -10.67 28.95 -7.52
C LEU A 37 -10.12 27.67 -6.88
N LYS A 38 -8.86 27.34 -7.16
CA LYS A 38 -8.11 26.36 -6.38
C LYS A 38 -7.87 26.97 -5.00
N MET A 39 -8.67 26.56 -4.04
CA MET A 39 -8.45 26.90 -2.64
C MET A 39 -7.38 25.93 -2.11
N THR A 40 -6.14 26.40 -2.01
CA THR A 40 -5.10 25.68 -1.28
C THR A 40 -5.36 25.88 0.20
N VAL A 41 -5.86 24.84 0.87
CA VAL A 41 -6.05 24.82 2.32
C VAL A 41 -4.75 24.28 2.92
N VAL A 42 -4.01 25.14 3.61
CA VAL A 42 -2.79 24.73 4.32
C VAL A 42 -3.12 24.72 5.81
N LEU A 43 -2.90 23.57 6.46
CA LEU A 43 -3.05 23.42 7.90
C LEU A 43 -1.69 23.68 8.54
N VAL A 44 -1.62 24.70 9.40
CA VAL A 44 -0.43 24.98 10.21
C VAL A 44 -0.76 24.56 11.64
N GLN A 45 0.08 23.68 12.20
CA GLN A 45 -0.10 23.16 13.55
C GLN A 45 1.02 23.59 14.46
N ASN A 46 0.67 24.35 15.51
CA ASN A 46 1.56 24.69 16.61
C ASN A 46 1.00 24.10 17.91
N GLY A 47 1.49 22.91 18.28
CA GLY A 47 1.07 22.22 19.49
C GLY A 47 -0.41 21.83 19.50
N THR A 48 -1.17 22.37 20.48
CA THR A 48 -2.60 22.10 20.73
C THR A 48 -3.55 22.96 19.92
N HIS A 49 -3.06 23.83 19.03
CA HIS A 49 -3.88 24.69 18.19
C HIS A 49 -3.56 24.49 16.71
N PHE A 50 -4.59 24.61 15.88
CA PHE A 50 -4.46 24.61 14.42
C PHE A 50 -5.08 25.88 13.84
N THR A 51 -4.47 26.37 12.76
CA THR A 51 -4.99 27.45 11.91
C THR A 51 -5.14 26.93 10.49
N VAL A 52 -6.11 27.49 9.78
CA VAL A 52 -6.32 27.22 8.36
C VAL A 52 -5.93 28.46 7.57
N LEU A 53 -4.92 28.33 6.73
CA LEU A 53 -4.56 29.37 5.78
C LEU A 53 -5.39 29.20 4.50
N VAL A 54 -6.16 30.23 4.17
CA VAL A 54 -6.86 30.31 2.88
C VAL A 54 -6.34 31.54 2.14
N LYS A 55 -5.66 31.31 1.01
CA LYS A 55 -4.89 32.34 0.28
C LYS A 55 -3.78 32.94 1.17
N ASN A 56 -4.00 34.15 1.70
CA ASN A 56 -3.04 34.93 2.52
C ASN A 56 -3.63 35.33 3.88
N SER A 57 -4.68 34.65 4.33
CA SER A 57 -5.34 34.97 5.59
C SER A 57 -5.48 33.72 6.44
N ASP A 58 -4.98 33.80 7.66
CA ASP A 58 -5.12 32.75 8.66
C ASP A 58 -6.49 32.83 9.34
N SER A 59 -7.10 31.68 9.58
CA SER A 59 -8.25 31.59 10.48
C SER A 59 -7.83 31.87 11.92
N THR A 60 -8.81 32.19 12.77
CA THR A 60 -8.58 32.20 14.22
C THR A 60 -8.07 30.83 14.70
N PRO A 61 -7.05 30.79 15.60
CA PRO A 61 -6.53 29.55 16.14
C PRO A 61 -7.63 28.76 16.85
N ARG A 62 -7.80 27.49 16.47
CA ARG A 62 -8.73 26.59 17.13
C ARG A 62 -7.99 25.55 17.93
N LYS A 63 -8.45 25.32 19.16
CA LYS A 63 -7.88 24.29 20.04
C LYS A 63 -8.29 22.90 19.54
N LEU A 64 -7.31 22.02 19.42
CA LEU A 64 -7.50 20.62 19.11
C LEU A 64 -8.04 19.91 20.37
N GLN A 65 -9.28 19.46 20.30
CA GLN A 65 -9.94 18.78 21.43
C GLN A 65 -9.64 17.28 21.48
N ALA A 66 -9.31 16.67 20.34
CA ALA A 66 -9.01 15.26 20.22
C ALA A 66 -8.10 14.99 19.00
N GLY A 67 -7.36 13.89 19.05
CA GLY A 67 -6.42 13.48 18.00
C GLY A 67 -4.99 13.95 18.27
N VAL A 68 -4.04 13.29 17.61
CA VAL A 68 -2.62 13.62 17.71
C VAL A 68 -2.20 14.38 16.44
N PRO A 69 -1.32 15.41 16.53
CA PRO A 69 -0.73 16.08 15.38
C PRO A 69 -0.29 15.12 14.28
N GLN A 70 -0.80 15.30 13.06
CA GLN A 70 -0.22 14.62 11.90
C GLN A 70 1.18 15.19 11.65
N GLY A 71 2.18 14.31 11.52
CA GLY A 71 3.59 14.71 11.42
C GLY A 71 4.30 14.91 12.77
N GLY A 72 3.59 14.74 13.89
CA GLY A 72 4.23 14.70 15.21
C GLY A 72 5.10 13.45 15.37
N ILE A 73 6.34 13.61 15.84
CA ILE A 73 7.31 12.51 16.02
C ILE A 73 6.75 11.42 16.95
N LEU A 74 5.99 11.81 17.99
CA LEU A 74 5.40 10.89 18.96
C LEU A 74 4.04 10.32 18.51
N ALA A 75 3.43 10.85 17.44
CA ALA A 75 2.08 10.46 17.04
C ALA A 75 1.94 8.96 16.73
N PRO A 76 2.88 8.33 16.00
CA PRO A 76 2.81 6.89 15.74
C PRO A 76 2.92 6.05 17.03
N ILE A 77 3.78 6.45 17.97
CA ILE A 77 3.98 5.72 19.23
C ILE A 77 2.73 5.79 20.10
N ILE A 78 2.14 6.98 20.24
CA ILE A 78 0.90 7.18 20.98
C ILE A 78 -0.23 6.36 20.35
N PHE A 79 -0.32 6.33 19.02
CA PHE A 79 -1.31 5.52 18.32
C PHE A 79 -1.14 4.01 18.60
N VAL A 80 0.09 3.51 18.59
CA VAL A 80 0.37 2.10 18.93
C VAL A 80 -0.04 1.79 20.38
N LEU A 81 0.30 2.66 21.33
CA LEU A 81 -0.10 2.50 22.74
C LEU A 81 -1.63 2.50 22.91
N TYR A 82 -2.31 3.36 22.16
CA TYR A 82 -3.77 3.49 22.18
C TYR A 82 -4.48 2.27 21.58
N MET A 83 -3.85 1.56 20.64
CA MET A 83 -4.38 0.32 20.05
C MET A 83 -3.95 -0.95 20.78
N ASN A 84 -3.10 -0.84 21.81
CA ASN A 84 -2.39 -1.98 22.41
C ASN A 84 -3.31 -2.97 23.14
N ASP A 85 -4.46 -2.52 23.65
CA ASP A 85 -5.43 -3.35 24.36
C ASP A 85 -6.57 -3.86 23.46
N ILE A 86 -6.42 -3.75 22.14
CA ILE A 86 -7.40 -4.28 21.19
C ILE A 86 -7.71 -5.75 21.51
N PRO A 87 -8.99 -6.18 21.49
CA PRO A 87 -9.35 -7.52 21.88
C PRO A 87 -8.62 -8.55 21.01
N GLN A 88 -7.98 -9.52 21.66
CA GLN A 88 -7.39 -10.69 21.00
C GLN A 88 -8.16 -11.94 21.39
N VAL A 89 -8.56 -12.73 20.40
CA VAL A 89 -9.37 -13.95 20.60
C VAL A 89 -8.69 -15.11 19.90
N ARG A 90 -8.74 -16.29 20.53
CA ARG A 90 -8.23 -17.53 19.92
C ARG A 90 -8.94 -17.79 18.59
N ASN A 91 -8.20 -18.29 17.59
CA ASN A 91 -8.69 -18.58 16.24
C ASN A 91 -9.08 -17.36 15.38
N ILE A 92 -8.78 -16.14 15.84
CA ILE A 92 -8.84 -14.92 15.03
C ILE A 92 -7.43 -14.36 14.93
N MET A 93 -6.97 -14.11 13.71
CA MET A 93 -5.71 -13.41 13.46
C MET A 93 -6.03 -11.95 13.14
N ILE A 94 -5.37 -11.03 13.83
CA ILE A 94 -5.51 -9.59 13.64
C ILE A 94 -4.18 -9.07 13.13
N SER A 95 -4.23 -8.22 12.11
CA SER A 95 -3.05 -7.55 11.56
C SER A 95 -3.31 -6.06 11.50
N LEU A 96 -2.54 -5.30 12.27
CA LEU A 96 -2.66 -3.86 12.41
C LEU A 96 -1.51 -3.18 11.69
N TYR A 97 -1.83 -2.17 10.89
CA TYR A 97 -0.85 -1.28 10.29
C TYR A 97 -1.42 0.13 10.26
N ALA A 98 -0.97 0.97 11.19
CA ALA A 98 -1.62 2.25 11.47
C ALA A 98 -3.15 2.05 11.62
N ASP A 99 -3.97 2.80 10.89
CA ASP A 99 -5.43 2.69 10.89
C ASP A 99 -5.97 1.49 10.11
N ASP A 100 -5.16 0.87 9.23
CA ASP A 100 -5.57 -0.32 8.49
C ASP A 100 -5.57 -1.55 9.41
N THR A 101 -6.75 -2.11 9.65
CA THR A 101 -6.94 -3.34 10.44
C THR A 101 -7.48 -4.47 9.56
N ALA A 102 -6.77 -5.60 9.51
CA ALA A 102 -7.24 -6.81 8.87
C ALA A 102 -7.56 -7.88 9.92
N ILE A 103 -8.72 -8.52 9.78
CA ILE A 103 -9.21 -9.58 10.67
C ILE A 103 -9.40 -10.83 9.82
N LEU A 104 -8.72 -11.91 10.18
CA LEU A 104 -8.84 -13.20 9.51
C LEU A 104 -9.40 -14.25 10.47
N SER A 105 -10.42 -14.95 9.99
CA SER A 105 -10.95 -16.17 10.60
C SER A 105 -10.83 -17.33 9.61
N GLN A 106 -10.57 -18.53 10.11
CA GLN A 106 -10.40 -19.74 9.29
C GLN A 106 -11.28 -20.87 9.83
N GLY A 107 -11.91 -21.62 8.92
CA GLY A 107 -12.75 -22.75 9.27
C GLY A 107 -13.00 -23.68 8.08
N LYS A 108 -13.24 -24.96 8.36
CA LYS A 108 -13.57 -25.97 7.33
C LYS A 108 -15.01 -25.84 6.80
N THR A 109 -15.89 -25.21 7.57
CA THR A 109 -17.30 -24.96 7.24
C THR A 109 -17.62 -23.48 7.42
N PRO A 110 -18.68 -22.96 6.77
CA PRO A 110 -19.10 -21.57 6.92
C PRO A 110 -19.27 -21.16 8.37
N ASP A 111 -19.97 -21.97 9.17
CA ASP A 111 -20.23 -21.66 10.58
C ASP A 111 -18.94 -21.57 11.40
N LYS A 112 -17.99 -22.48 11.17
CA LYS A 112 -16.70 -22.49 11.88
C LYS A 112 -15.82 -21.29 11.54
N ALA A 113 -16.04 -20.63 10.41
CA ALA A 113 -15.30 -19.43 10.03
C ALA A 113 -16.07 -18.14 10.40
N ILE A 114 -17.37 -18.09 10.13
CA ILE A 114 -18.19 -16.88 10.26
C ILE A 114 -18.61 -16.63 11.71
N VAL A 115 -19.00 -17.66 12.47
CA VAL A 115 -19.48 -17.47 13.85
C VAL A 115 -18.37 -16.86 14.74
N PRO A 116 -17.13 -17.37 14.74
CA PRO A 116 -16.05 -16.74 15.49
C PRO A 116 -15.76 -15.31 15.02
N LEU A 117 -15.78 -15.07 13.71
CA LEU A 117 -15.55 -13.75 13.13
C LEU A 117 -16.62 -12.74 13.57
N GLN A 118 -17.89 -13.13 13.52
CA GLN A 118 -19.01 -12.28 13.89
C GLN A 118 -19.01 -11.98 15.40
N ASN A 119 -18.69 -12.96 16.24
CA ASN A 119 -18.55 -12.76 17.68
C ASN A 119 -17.37 -11.82 17.99
N TYR A 120 -16.25 -11.98 17.28
CA TYR A 120 -15.11 -11.08 17.39
C TYR A 120 -15.48 -9.65 17.00
N ILE A 121 -16.19 -9.46 15.89
CA ILE A 121 -16.63 -8.14 15.43
C ILE A 121 -17.53 -7.46 16.47
N LYS A 122 -18.46 -8.19 17.11
CA LYS A 122 -19.29 -7.62 18.19
C LYS A 122 -18.44 -7.13 19.37
N ASN A 123 -17.42 -7.89 19.77
CA ASN A 123 -16.50 -7.49 20.83
C ASN A 123 -15.67 -6.27 20.42
N LEU A 124 -15.22 -6.25 19.16
CA LEU A 124 -14.49 -5.12 18.58
C LEU A 124 -15.36 -3.86 18.53
N GLU A 125 -16.63 -3.95 18.13
CA GLU A 125 -17.57 -2.83 18.12
C GLU A 125 -17.73 -2.20 19.51
N ALA A 126 -17.90 -3.04 20.54
CA ALA A 126 -18.00 -2.57 21.92
C ALA A 126 -16.71 -1.88 22.38
N TRP A 127 -15.55 -2.43 22.00
CA TRP A 127 -14.24 -1.85 22.28
C TRP A 127 -14.05 -0.51 21.55
N LEU A 128 -14.39 -0.42 20.26
CA LEU A 128 -14.32 0.82 19.46
C LEU A 128 -15.19 1.92 20.07
N VAL A 129 -16.40 1.59 20.53
CA VAL A 129 -17.29 2.53 21.23
C VAL A 129 -16.66 3.00 22.54
N ARG A 130 -16.11 2.08 23.35
CA ARG A 130 -15.43 2.41 24.61
C ARG A 130 -14.26 3.36 24.40
N TRP A 131 -13.46 3.11 23.37
CA TRP A 131 -12.29 3.93 23.05
C TRP A 131 -12.64 5.20 22.25
N LYS A 132 -13.89 5.37 21.81
CA LYS A 132 -14.38 6.48 20.97
C LYS A 132 -13.72 6.52 19.59
N ILE A 133 -13.42 5.34 19.04
CA ILE A 133 -12.91 5.18 17.69
C ILE A 133 -14.10 4.96 16.75
N LYS A 134 -14.23 5.83 15.74
CA LYS A 134 -15.28 5.70 14.74
C LYS A 134 -14.79 4.84 13.57
N LEU A 135 -15.34 3.65 13.44
CA LEU A 135 -15.14 2.81 12.26
C LEU A 135 -15.84 3.42 11.04
N ASN A 136 -15.17 3.39 9.89
CA ASN A 136 -15.78 3.74 8.62
C ASN A 136 -16.35 2.47 7.96
N VAL A 137 -17.65 2.23 8.16
CA VAL A 137 -18.35 1.05 7.64
C VAL A 137 -18.29 0.99 6.10
N ASP A 138 -18.40 2.14 5.42
CA ASP A 138 -18.38 2.21 3.96
C ASP A 138 -17.03 1.83 3.36
N LYS A 139 -15.94 2.08 4.09
CA LYS A 139 -14.58 1.66 3.73
C LYS A 139 -14.26 0.23 4.15
N THR A 140 -15.10 -0.40 4.97
CA THR A 140 -14.86 -1.76 5.44
C THR A 140 -15.19 -2.75 4.32
N GLU A 141 -14.20 -3.54 3.91
CA GLU A 141 -14.36 -4.52 2.85
C GLU A 141 -14.19 -5.93 3.40
N ALA A 142 -15.01 -6.88 2.91
CA ALA A 142 -14.89 -8.29 3.25
C ALA A 142 -14.62 -9.12 1.99
N ILE A 143 -13.72 -10.10 2.09
CA ILE A 143 -13.41 -11.05 1.03
C ILE A 143 -13.42 -12.47 1.58
N LEU A 144 -14.04 -13.37 0.81
CA LEU A 144 -14.11 -14.78 1.15
C LEU A 144 -13.13 -15.59 0.29
N PHE A 145 -12.14 -16.20 0.92
CA PHE A 145 -11.19 -17.09 0.27
C PHE A 145 -11.69 -18.54 0.34
N ASN A 146 -12.42 -19.00 -0.68
CA ASN A 146 -12.84 -20.38 -0.82
C ASN A 146 -12.62 -20.92 -2.24
N LYS A 147 -12.41 -22.23 -2.36
CA LYS A 147 -12.24 -22.89 -3.67
C LYS A 147 -13.57 -23.06 -4.43
N LYS A 148 -14.67 -23.20 -3.69
CA LYS A 148 -16.02 -23.37 -4.22
C LYS A 148 -16.70 -22.02 -4.36
N ASN A 149 -17.64 -21.90 -5.29
CA ASN A 149 -18.42 -20.68 -5.45
C ASN A 149 -19.72 -20.78 -4.65
N ASP A 150 -19.57 -20.95 -3.34
CA ASP A 150 -20.70 -21.08 -2.42
C ASP A 150 -21.10 -19.68 -1.91
N ASP A 151 -22.41 -19.44 -1.81
CA ASP A 151 -22.95 -18.24 -1.18
C ASP A 151 -22.91 -18.42 0.34
N TRP A 152 -22.01 -17.70 1.00
CA TRP A 152 -21.82 -17.78 2.45
C TRP A 152 -22.55 -16.63 3.13
N PRO A 153 -23.09 -16.84 4.35
CA PRO A 153 -23.71 -15.78 5.12
C PRO A 153 -22.82 -14.54 5.24
N LYS A 154 -23.41 -13.36 5.04
CA LYS A 154 -22.69 -12.09 5.13
C LYS A 154 -22.36 -11.77 6.58
N VAL A 155 -21.20 -11.15 6.78
CA VAL A 155 -20.77 -10.62 8.07
C VAL A 155 -21.43 -9.26 8.29
N LYS A 156 -21.85 -8.97 9.51
CA LYS A 156 -22.50 -7.70 9.88
C LYS A 156 -21.57 -6.86 10.74
N VAL A 157 -21.51 -5.57 10.45
CA VAL A 157 -20.78 -4.56 11.24
C VAL A 157 -21.77 -3.45 11.60
N TYR A 158 -21.93 -3.18 12.89
CA TYR A 158 -22.99 -2.32 13.44
C TYR A 158 -24.39 -2.66 12.92
N GLY A 159 -24.66 -3.96 12.71
CA GLY A 159 -25.91 -4.45 12.14
C GLY A 159 -26.01 -4.38 10.61
N THR A 160 -25.14 -3.61 9.94
CA THR A 160 -25.11 -3.49 8.48
C THR A 160 -24.39 -4.69 7.86
N PRO A 161 -25.01 -5.44 6.92
CA PRO A 161 -24.34 -6.53 6.22
C PRO A 161 -23.27 -6.02 5.26
N ILE A 162 -22.08 -6.62 5.29
CA ILE A 162 -20.99 -6.33 4.38
C ILE A 162 -21.00 -7.33 3.24
N GLU A 163 -20.99 -6.83 2.01
CA GLU A 163 -20.93 -7.63 0.79
C GLU A 163 -19.57 -8.28 0.60
N TRP A 164 -19.57 -9.54 0.17
CA TRP A 164 -18.34 -10.24 -0.23
C TRP A 164 -17.81 -9.68 -1.55
N LYS A 165 -16.71 -8.94 -1.48
CA LYS A 165 -16.01 -8.46 -2.66
C LYS A 165 -15.18 -9.57 -3.29
N LYS A 166 -15.03 -9.52 -4.62
CA LYS A 166 -14.16 -10.44 -5.37
C LYS A 166 -12.68 -10.08 -5.24
N GLU A 167 -12.41 -8.80 -5.00
CA GLU A 167 -11.09 -8.20 -4.91
C GLU A 167 -11.09 -7.16 -3.80
N VAL A 168 -10.05 -7.17 -2.96
CA VAL A 168 -9.86 -6.22 -1.85
C VAL A 168 -8.42 -5.72 -1.88
N LYS A 169 -8.23 -4.43 -1.61
CA LYS A 169 -6.90 -3.82 -1.55
C LYS A 169 -6.44 -3.72 -0.10
N TYR A 170 -5.32 -4.36 0.22
CA TYR A 170 -4.70 -4.30 1.55
C TYR A 170 -3.23 -3.94 1.43
N LEU A 171 -2.79 -2.88 2.12
CA LEU A 171 -1.40 -2.38 2.11
C LEU A 171 -0.80 -2.26 0.71
N GLY A 172 -1.60 -1.75 -0.24
CA GLY A 172 -1.17 -1.56 -1.64
C GLY A 172 -1.18 -2.82 -2.52
N VAL A 173 -1.45 -4.00 -1.96
CA VAL A 173 -1.63 -5.27 -2.68
C VAL A 173 -3.10 -5.54 -2.92
N VAL A 174 -3.46 -5.97 -4.13
CA VAL A 174 -4.85 -6.37 -4.45
C VAL A 174 -4.95 -7.87 -4.33
N LEU A 175 -5.78 -8.34 -3.40
CA LEU A 175 -6.06 -9.74 -3.14
C LEU A 175 -7.35 -10.11 -3.86
N ASP A 176 -7.27 -11.01 -4.84
CA ASP A 176 -8.44 -11.59 -5.48
C ASP A 176 -8.86 -12.89 -4.76
N LYS A 177 -10.14 -13.26 -4.88
CA LYS A 177 -10.73 -14.47 -4.27
C LYS A 177 -9.90 -15.74 -4.48
N GLN A 178 -9.23 -15.88 -5.62
CA GLN A 178 -8.46 -17.07 -6.00
C GLN A 178 -6.96 -16.93 -5.73
N LEU A 179 -6.51 -15.78 -5.21
CA LEU A 179 -5.10 -15.41 -5.03
C LEU A 179 -4.27 -15.61 -6.31
N ASN A 180 -4.84 -15.27 -7.46
CA ASN A 180 -4.18 -15.33 -8.76
C ASN A 180 -3.39 -14.05 -9.08
N PHE A 181 -3.62 -12.96 -8.36
CA PHE A 181 -2.99 -11.65 -8.48
C PHE A 181 -3.08 -11.02 -9.89
N ARG A 182 -4.07 -11.41 -10.69
CA ARG A 182 -4.29 -10.86 -12.04
C ARG A 182 -4.67 -9.38 -11.97
N ALA A 183 -5.62 -9.02 -11.11
CA ALA A 183 -6.04 -7.65 -10.89
C ALA A 183 -4.88 -6.79 -10.38
N HIS A 184 -4.11 -7.33 -9.42
CA HIS A 184 -2.91 -6.68 -8.90
C HIS A 184 -1.86 -6.42 -10.00
N THR A 185 -1.58 -7.42 -10.84
CA THR A 185 -0.66 -7.28 -11.97
C THR A 185 -1.13 -6.19 -12.94
N SER A 186 -2.42 -6.14 -13.25
CA SER A 186 -2.99 -5.07 -14.10
C SER A 186 -2.81 -3.69 -13.49
N LEU A 187 -3.07 -3.54 -12.18
CA LEU A 187 -2.87 -2.29 -11.46
C LEU A 187 -1.40 -1.85 -11.47
N ILE A 188 -0.45 -2.78 -11.23
CA ILE A 188 0.99 -2.49 -11.30
C ILE A 188 1.36 -1.97 -12.70
N LYS A 189 0.90 -2.63 -13.76
CA LYS A 189 1.17 -2.19 -15.14
C LYS A 189 0.62 -0.80 -15.41
N GLU A 190 -0.58 -0.50 -14.93
CA GLU A 190 -1.17 0.82 -15.10
C GLU A 190 -0.37 1.90 -14.38
N LYS A 191 -0.03 1.68 -13.10
CA LYS A 191 0.82 2.58 -12.30
C LYS A 191 2.18 2.78 -12.95
N TYR A 192 2.82 1.71 -13.41
CA TYR A 192 4.09 1.75 -14.12
C TYR A 192 3.97 2.58 -15.39
N ASN A 193 2.96 2.35 -16.22
CA ASN A 193 2.78 3.11 -17.47
C ASN A 193 2.52 4.60 -17.21
N LYS A 194 1.79 4.95 -16.15
CA LYS A 194 1.61 6.35 -15.73
C LYS A 194 2.95 6.98 -15.31
N ALA A 195 3.71 6.31 -14.45
CA ALA A 195 5.03 6.76 -14.00
C ALA A 195 6.03 6.87 -15.17
N PHE A 196 6.04 5.87 -16.05
CA PHE A 196 6.89 5.85 -17.24
C PHE A 196 6.56 7.00 -18.19
N ARG A 197 5.27 7.29 -18.42
CA ARG A 197 4.85 8.44 -19.25
C ARG A 197 5.31 9.77 -18.66
N ALA A 198 5.23 9.94 -17.34
CA ALA A 198 5.72 11.14 -16.67
C ALA A 198 7.24 11.34 -16.86
N GLN A 199 8.00 10.24 -16.94
CA GLN A 199 9.45 10.26 -17.15
C GLN A 199 9.86 10.07 -18.62
N TYR A 200 8.90 10.07 -19.55
CA TYR A 200 9.16 9.71 -20.95
C TYR A 200 10.16 10.65 -21.61
N SER A 201 10.06 11.95 -21.35
CA SER A 201 10.99 12.96 -21.88
C SER A 201 12.44 12.76 -21.46
N LEU A 202 12.67 12.13 -20.30
CA LEU A 202 14.01 11.84 -19.78
C LEU A 202 14.56 10.49 -20.27
N ILE A 203 13.67 9.52 -20.49
CA ILE A 203 14.05 8.15 -20.83
C ILE A 203 14.11 7.92 -22.36
N CYS A 204 13.42 8.76 -23.14
CA CYS A 204 13.32 8.57 -24.58
C CYS A 204 14.70 8.59 -25.27
N ARG A 205 14.73 8.01 -26.48
CA ARG A 205 15.94 7.89 -27.30
C ARG A 205 16.59 9.24 -27.60
N ASN A 206 15.77 10.26 -27.79
CA ASN A 206 16.20 11.60 -28.16
C ASN A 206 16.56 12.48 -26.95
N SER A 207 16.41 11.95 -25.72
CA SER A 207 16.80 12.69 -24.53
C SER A 207 18.32 12.81 -24.46
N SER A 208 18.81 14.03 -24.18
CA SER A 208 20.22 14.36 -23.96
C SER A 208 20.80 13.76 -22.67
N LEU A 209 19.97 13.13 -21.83
CA LEU A 209 20.40 12.54 -20.58
C LEU A 209 21.37 11.37 -20.82
N ASN A 210 22.44 11.31 -20.01
CA ASN A 210 23.41 10.22 -20.06
C ASN A 210 22.72 8.86 -19.80
N LEU A 211 23.18 7.81 -20.47
CA LEU A 211 22.75 6.42 -20.30
C LEU A 211 22.68 6.01 -18.82
N ASN A 212 23.71 6.34 -18.03
CA ASN A 212 23.77 5.97 -16.61
C ASN A 212 22.63 6.61 -15.81
N ASN A 213 22.30 7.87 -16.09
CA ASN A 213 21.20 8.57 -15.43
C ASN A 213 19.84 8.01 -15.87
N LYS A 214 19.69 7.62 -17.15
CA LYS A 214 18.48 6.92 -17.63
C LYS A 214 18.29 5.57 -16.92
N VAL A 215 19.36 4.79 -16.76
CA VAL A 215 19.35 3.54 -15.99
C VAL A 215 19.01 3.80 -14.52
N LEU A 216 19.56 4.87 -13.92
CA LEU A 216 19.26 5.26 -12.55
C LEU A 216 17.77 5.58 -12.35
N ILE A 217 17.15 6.35 -13.26
CA ILE A 217 15.70 6.62 -13.21
C ILE A 217 14.91 5.30 -13.24
N TYR A 218 15.28 4.37 -14.11
CA TYR A 218 14.63 3.07 -14.15
C TYR A 218 14.82 2.29 -12.83
N LEU A 219 16.04 2.17 -12.31
CA LEU A 219 16.34 1.38 -11.12
C LEU A 219 15.77 1.99 -9.84
N ALA A 220 15.81 3.31 -9.69
CA ALA A 220 15.42 4.02 -8.46
C ALA A 220 13.93 4.36 -8.40
N TYR A 221 13.27 4.58 -9.55
CA TYR A 221 11.87 5.03 -9.58
C TYR A 221 10.93 4.02 -10.22
N LEU A 222 11.23 3.53 -11.42
CA LEU A 222 10.30 2.67 -12.16
C LEU A 222 10.28 1.22 -11.68
N ARG A 223 11.46 0.64 -11.42
CA ARG A 223 11.60 -0.75 -10.99
C ARG A 223 10.91 -1.02 -9.64
N PRO A 224 11.03 -0.14 -8.61
CA PRO A 224 10.31 -0.34 -7.35
C PRO A 224 8.79 -0.45 -7.51
N ILE A 225 8.20 0.26 -8.47
CA ILE A 225 6.75 0.14 -8.78
C ILE A 225 6.41 -1.27 -9.24
N LEU A 226 7.28 -1.91 -10.03
CA LEU A 226 7.09 -3.28 -10.52
C LEU A 226 7.35 -4.34 -9.46
N THR A 227 8.18 -4.05 -8.45
CA THR A 227 8.68 -5.05 -7.50
C THR A 227 8.12 -4.89 -6.09
N TYR A 228 7.33 -3.85 -5.84
CA TYR A 228 6.65 -3.61 -4.56
C TYR A 228 5.85 -4.85 -4.14
N ALA A 229 6.06 -5.34 -2.91
CA ALA A 229 5.43 -6.54 -2.36
C ALA A 229 5.60 -7.84 -3.21
N SER A 230 6.59 -7.89 -4.11
CA SER A 230 6.83 -9.05 -4.98
C SER A 230 7.03 -10.39 -4.28
N PRO A 231 7.62 -10.50 -3.06
CA PRO A 231 7.65 -11.78 -2.35
C PRO A 231 6.27 -12.41 -2.12
N ILE A 232 5.20 -11.60 -2.11
CA ILE A 232 3.83 -12.07 -1.83
C ILE A 232 3.12 -12.46 -3.12
N TRP A 233 3.08 -11.58 -4.12
CA TRP A 233 2.25 -11.77 -5.32
C TRP A 233 2.98 -12.44 -6.50
N ALA A 234 4.32 -12.51 -6.49
CA ALA A 234 5.06 -13.10 -7.61
C ALA A 234 4.87 -14.62 -7.72
N CYS A 235 4.17 -15.27 -6.79
CA CYS A 235 3.65 -16.64 -6.96
C CYS A 235 2.51 -16.76 -7.99
N THR A 236 2.16 -15.66 -8.67
CA THR A 236 1.19 -15.62 -9.76
C THR A 236 1.58 -16.49 -10.98
N ALA A 237 0.66 -16.62 -11.93
CA ALA A 237 0.88 -17.34 -13.18
C ALA A 237 2.07 -16.75 -13.98
N ARG A 238 2.84 -17.62 -14.63
CA ARG A 238 3.99 -17.23 -15.48
C ARG A 238 3.62 -16.21 -16.55
N SER A 239 2.40 -16.27 -17.09
CA SER A 239 1.88 -15.30 -18.06
C SER A 239 1.81 -13.89 -17.49
N ASN A 240 1.38 -13.74 -16.23
CA ASN A 240 1.30 -12.45 -15.54
C ASN A 240 2.71 -11.88 -15.30
N LEU A 241 3.64 -12.69 -14.78
CA LEU A 241 5.05 -12.30 -14.62
C LEU A 241 5.70 -11.91 -15.95
N ARG A 242 5.48 -12.69 -17.01
CA ARG A 242 5.99 -12.37 -18.36
C ARG A 242 5.47 -11.02 -18.84
N SER A 243 4.21 -10.69 -18.55
CA SER A 243 3.65 -9.38 -18.92
C SER A 243 4.36 -8.21 -18.24
N ILE A 244 4.84 -8.38 -17.00
CA ILE A 244 5.65 -7.38 -16.29
C ILE A 244 7.07 -7.33 -16.87
N GLN A 245 7.70 -8.49 -17.13
CA GLN A 245 9.02 -8.55 -17.75
C GLN A 245 9.05 -7.87 -19.13
N VAL A 246 7.95 -7.92 -19.89
CA VAL A 246 7.82 -7.20 -21.16
C VAL A 246 7.91 -5.67 -20.96
N LEU A 247 7.36 -5.11 -19.88
CA LEU A 247 7.48 -3.67 -19.59
C LEU A 247 8.93 -3.28 -19.30
N GLU A 248 9.62 -4.06 -18.45
CA GLU A 248 11.04 -3.87 -18.18
C GLU A 248 11.86 -3.92 -19.47
N ASN A 249 11.68 -4.97 -20.28
CA ASN A 249 12.43 -5.13 -21.53
C ASN A 249 12.17 -3.97 -22.50
N LYS A 250 10.93 -3.48 -22.60
CA LYS A 250 10.60 -2.31 -23.43
C LYS A 250 11.35 -1.07 -22.95
N THR A 251 11.36 -0.82 -21.64
CA THR A 251 12.04 0.34 -21.05
C THR A 251 13.56 0.25 -21.22
N LEU A 252 14.18 -0.89 -20.92
CA LEU A 252 15.63 -1.08 -21.08
C LEU A 252 16.08 -0.95 -22.54
N ARG A 253 15.31 -1.48 -23.50
CA ARG A 253 15.59 -1.30 -24.93
C ARG A 253 15.44 0.14 -25.38
N MET A 254 14.56 0.92 -24.75
CA MET A 254 14.44 2.35 -25.04
C MET A 254 15.67 3.11 -24.52
N ILE A 255 16.10 2.81 -23.29
CA ILE A 255 17.28 3.40 -22.64
C ILE A 255 18.55 3.12 -23.45
N ALA A 256 18.77 1.86 -23.84
CA ALA A 256 19.95 1.45 -24.62
C ALA A 256 19.87 1.78 -26.11
N ASN A 257 18.79 2.42 -26.58
CA ASN A 257 18.50 2.62 -28.01
C ASN A 257 18.64 1.32 -28.85
N ALA A 258 18.21 0.19 -28.29
CA ALA A 258 18.44 -1.12 -28.89
C ALA A 258 17.55 -1.38 -30.12
N ARG A 259 18.18 -1.83 -31.22
CA ARG A 259 17.50 -2.33 -32.44
C ARG A 259 16.79 -3.66 -32.23
N TRP A 260 15.85 -3.99 -33.12
CA TRP A 260 14.93 -5.15 -33.02
C TRP A 260 15.63 -6.51 -32.87
N TYR A 261 16.79 -6.70 -33.51
CA TYR A 261 17.56 -7.94 -33.48
C TYR A 261 18.44 -8.11 -32.23
N HIS A 262 18.65 -7.07 -31.42
CA HIS A 262 19.39 -7.23 -30.16
C HIS A 262 18.58 -8.05 -29.17
N ARG A 263 19.18 -9.12 -28.64
CA ARG A 263 18.52 -9.98 -27.66
C ARG A 263 18.38 -9.21 -26.34
N ASN A 264 17.26 -9.43 -25.65
CA ASN A 264 16.98 -8.77 -24.37
C ASN A 264 18.02 -9.10 -23.29
N ILE A 265 18.66 -10.27 -23.38
CA ILE A 265 19.73 -10.68 -22.45
C ILE A 265 20.95 -9.79 -22.66
N ASP A 266 21.38 -9.59 -23.91
CA ASP A 266 22.55 -8.77 -24.25
C ASP A 266 22.33 -7.31 -23.82
N VAL A 267 21.14 -6.76 -24.06
CA VAL A 267 20.78 -5.39 -23.61
C VAL A 267 20.85 -5.26 -22.09
N ARG A 268 20.36 -6.25 -21.34
CA ARG A 268 20.43 -6.24 -19.87
C ARG A 268 21.85 -6.32 -19.36
N ASN A 269 22.67 -7.20 -19.95
CA ASN A 269 24.06 -7.37 -19.59
C ASN A 269 24.87 -6.09 -19.88
N ALA A 270 24.63 -5.45 -21.03
CA ALA A 270 25.29 -4.19 -21.40
C ALA A 270 24.95 -3.03 -20.44
N LEU A 271 23.72 -3.00 -19.90
CA LEU A 271 23.31 -2.00 -18.89
C LEU A 271 23.64 -2.41 -17.45
N ASN A 272 24.24 -3.58 -17.23
CA ASN A 272 24.50 -4.17 -15.91
C ASN A 272 23.25 -4.25 -15.01
N VAL A 273 22.09 -4.59 -15.60
CA VAL A 273 20.81 -4.68 -14.88
C VAL A 273 20.46 -6.16 -14.65
N PRO A 274 20.30 -6.62 -13.38
CA PRO A 274 19.89 -8.00 -13.10
C PRO A 274 18.47 -8.23 -13.61
N SER A 275 18.14 -9.46 -14.01
CA SER A 275 16.79 -9.76 -14.49
C SER A 275 15.74 -9.48 -13.42
N LEU A 276 14.51 -9.10 -13.83
CA LEU A 276 13.40 -8.93 -12.89
C LEU A 276 13.22 -10.15 -11.98
N GLN A 277 13.27 -11.35 -12.56
CA GLN A 277 13.11 -12.61 -11.85
C GLN A 277 14.20 -12.82 -10.80
N GLN A 278 15.48 -12.63 -11.15
CA GLN A 278 16.58 -12.71 -10.20
C GLN A 278 16.45 -11.69 -9.07
N PHE A 279 15.99 -10.48 -9.39
CA PHE A 279 15.77 -9.44 -8.39
C PHE A 279 14.61 -9.75 -7.46
N ILE A 280 13.48 -10.26 -7.99
CA ILE A 280 12.34 -10.72 -7.19
C ILE A 280 12.75 -11.89 -6.28
N GLN A 281 13.49 -12.87 -6.80
CA GLN A 281 14.04 -13.96 -5.99
C GLN A 281 14.94 -13.43 -4.87
N LYS A 282 15.82 -12.46 -5.16
CA LYS A 282 16.66 -11.81 -4.15
C LYS A 282 15.81 -11.15 -3.06
N LEU A 283 14.78 -10.39 -3.45
CA LEU A 283 13.84 -9.77 -2.50
C LEU A 283 13.12 -10.82 -1.66
N ALA A 284 12.67 -11.93 -2.25
CA ALA A 284 12.01 -13.01 -1.53
C ALA A 284 12.94 -13.70 -0.55
N LYS A 285 14.20 -14.00 -0.94
CA LYS A 285 15.20 -14.58 -0.05
C LYS A 285 15.48 -13.68 1.15
N ILE A 286 15.63 -12.37 0.93
CA ILE A 286 15.83 -11.40 2.01
C ILE A 286 14.58 -11.33 2.92
N PHE A 287 13.39 -11.24 2.32
CA PHE A 287 12.13 -11.14 3.06
C PHE A 287 11.87 -12.36 3.94
N TYR A 288 11.94 -13.56 3.37
CA TYR A 288 11.70 -14.81 4.10
C TYR A 288 12.87 -15.19 5.03
N GLY A 289 14.10 -14.81 4.69
CA GLY A 289 15.27 -15.04 5.52
C GLY A 289 15.29 -14.22 6.80
N LYS A 290 14.66 -13.03 6.80
CA LYS A 290 14.51 -12.18 8.00
C LYS A 290 13.34 -12.57 8.90
N LEU A 291 12.41 -13.40 8.44
CA LEU A 291 11.23 -13.77 9.24
C LEU A 291 11.59 -14.45 10.58
N PRO A 292 12.58 -15.37 10.65
CA PRO A 292 12.97 -15.99 11.91
C PRO A 292 13.54 -15.01 12.94
N ASP A 293 14.13 -13.90 12.49
CA ASP A 293 14.76 -12.90 13.36
C ASP A 293 13.72 -11.98 14.04
N ILE A 294 12.47 -11.99 13.57
CA ILE A 294 11.43 -11.12 14.08
C ILE A 294 10.75 -11.78 15.28
N ASN A 295 10.87 -11.16 16.45
CA ASN A 295 10.21 -11.59 17.67
C ASN A 295 8.70 -11.26 17.63
N ASN A 296 7.93 -12.06 16.88
CA ASN A 296 6.47 -11.95 16.80
C ASN A 296 5.83 -13.36 16.85
N PRO A 297 4.96 -13.64 17.83
CA PRO A 297 4.33 -14.95 18.01
C PRO A 297 3.38 -15.36 16.89
N GLU A 298 2.90 -14.43 16.05
CA GLU A 298 2.08 -14.78 14.88
C GLU A 298 2.94 -15.27 13.71
N ILE A 299 4.22 -14.85 13.63
CA ILE A 299 5.13 -15.29 12.57
C ILE A 299 5.52 -16.76 12.75
N THR A 300 5.69 -17.20 14.00
CA THR A 300 6.00 -18.61 14.31
C THR A 300 4.87 -19.57 13.94
N LYS A 301 3.62 -19.08 13.86
CA LYS A 301 2.46 -19.85 13.40
C LYS A 301 2.37 -20.00 11.88
N ILE A 302 3.18 -19.27 11.10
CA ILE A 302 3.17 -19.36 9.64
C ILE A 302 3.65 -20.76 9.23
N PRO A 303 2.86 -21.51 8.44
CA PRO A 303 3.24 -22.86 8.05
C PRO A 303 4.53 -22.85 7.22
N VAL A 304 5.48 -23.69 7.64
CA VAL A 304 6.68 -24.01 6.85
C VAL A 304 6.30 -25.10 5.85
N TYR A 305 6.67 -24.90 4.59
CA TYR A 305 6.46 -25.88 3.52
C TYR A 305 7.65 -25.85 2.57
N ASP A 306 7.87 -26.98 1.89
CA ASP A 306 8.85 -27.04 0.82
C ASP A 306 8.36 -26.22 -0.38
N HIS A 307 9.17 -25.24 -0.76
CA HIS A 307 8.90 -24.34 -1.87
C HIS A 307 9.26 -24.97 -3.23
N ASN A 308 9.98 -26.09 -3.24
CA ASN A 308 10.29 -26.87 -4.44
C ASN A 308 9.16 -27.82 -4.85
N ASP A 309 8.22 -28.11 -3.93
CA ASP A 309 7.08 -28.96 -4.22
C ASP A 309 6.13 -28.30 -5.24
N LYS A 310 5.83 -29.03 -6.32
CA LYS A 310 4.92 -28.61 -7.40
C LYS A 310 3.50 -28.35 -6.90
N GLN A 311 3.07 -28.93 -5.78
CA GLN A 311 1.76 -28.66 -5.19
C GLN A 311 1.68 -27.26 -4.55
N ASN A 312 2.82 -26.68 -4.16
CA ASN A 312 2.91 -25.38 -3.49
C ASN A 312 3.09 -24.19 -4.45
N ARG A 313 2.87 -24.39 -5.76
CA ARG A 313 3.07 -23.36 -6.80
C ARG A 313 2.28 -22.06 -6.60
N LYS A 314 1.16 -22.07 -5.88
CA LYS A 314 0.38 -20.86 -5.58
C LYS A 314 0.69 -20.26 -4.20
N ARG A 315 1.69 -20.79 -3.50
CA ARG A 315 2.06 -20.30 -2.17
C ARG A 315 3.21 -19.28 -2.26
N PRO A 316 3.20 -18.23 -1.42
CA PRO A 316 4.18 -17.13 -1.53
C PRO A 316 5.66 -17.52 -1.51
N ARG A 317 6.09 -18.50 -0.69
CA ARG A 317 7.49 -18.94 -0.60
C ARG A 317 8.02 -19.59 -1.88
N MET A 318 7.15 -19.99 -2.82
CA MET A 318 7.59 -20.42 -4.16
C MET A 318 8.41 -19.33 -4.88
N THR A 319 8.20 -18.05 -4.55
CA THR A 319 8.97 -16.94 -5.11
C THR A 319 10.48 -17.03 -4.80
N ILE A 320 10.90 -17.80 -3.79
CA ILE A 320 12.32 -18.07 -3.51
C ILE A 320 12.98 -18.86 -4.66
N SER A 321 12.22 -19.76 -5.29
CA SER A 321 12.65 -20.65 -6.38
C SER A 321 12.16 -20.21 -7.77
N LEU A 322 11.75 -18.94 -7.92
CA LEU A 322 10.98 -18.45 -9.08
C LEU A 322 11.57 -18.82 -10.44
#